data_AF-A0AAE0IYP3-F1
#
_entry.id   AF-A0AAE0IYP3-F1
#
_cell.length_a   1.000
_cell.length_b   1.000
_cell.length_c   1.000
_cell.angle_alpha   90.00
_cell.angle_beta   90.00
_cell.angle_gamma   90.00
#
_symmetry.space_group_name_H-M   'P 1'
#
loop_
_entity.id
_entity.type
_entity.pdbx_description
1 polymer ?
#
loop_
_entity_poly.entity_id
_entity_poly.type
_entity_poly.pdbx_seq_one_letter_code
_entity_poly.pdbx_strand_id
1 'polypeptide(L)'
;MDPSLLPPSSDPHTAPSGSPNRHQSCGTNTTSATAPFLQSLRGNALARLGTRLNNLEQLRTVVEESYCIGLDVEGVEGIAAGVTSVGLAILPPTPTAHFGIDQACHDAQGTRDLDRIVARYRIEAHCFAVDGRERSRSYEKFHYGSVIFVQASQIEETVVAVLESIQSRDPAATMVLIGFDMECEFRAISSTFPNINRFVMGWADIATMAGKLADARFSHLKASLRDTMLALSFLRNHGIQRRASDHSAGMDAVRTIGILVALLARQPSAGTLLIHRFTMEEHSNRIMWEKVPRPASKFPFTVKLCCVGGLPLPPTLDKPQRLFNFVTQNFGRPKAVAVCPGEKVGTAKTHGWWGIDLRQNWKPKRPQCKDHC
;
A
#
# COMPACT_ATOMS: atom_id res chain seq x y z
N MET A 1 -33.24 -38.49 -64.09
CA MET A 1 -31.87 -39.00 -64.00
C MET A 1 -31.16 -38.22 -62.92
N ASP A 2 -30.51 -38.78 -61.92
CA ASP A 2 -30.47 -40.12 -61.36
C ASP A 2 -29.72 -39.94 -60.03
N PRO A 3 -30.22 -40.40 -58.87
CA PRO A 3 -29.58 -40.22 -57.59
C PRO A 3 -28.68 -41.42 -57.29
N SER A 4 -27.36 -41.27 -57.38
CA SER A 4 -26.44 -42.29 -56.86
C SER A 4 -25.04 -41.74 -56.72
N LEU A 5 -24.57 -41.61 -55.48
CA LEU A 5 -23.36 -42.27 -54.96
C LEU A 5 -22.94 -41.58 -53.65
N LEU A 6 -23.49 -42.08 -52.54
CA LEU A 6 -22.82 -42.05 -51.23
C LEU A 6 -21.78 -43.18 -51.19
N PRO A 7 -20.73 -43.04 -50.36
CA PRO A 7 -20.63 -43.97 -49.22
C PRO A 7 -20.09 -43.26 -47.96
N PRO A 8 -19.90 -43.95 -46.81
CA PRO A 8 -20.95 -44.31 -45.87
C PRO A 8 -20.75 -43.67 -44.49
N SER A 9 -21.83 -43.75 -43.70
CA SER A 9 -21.96 -43.39 -42.29
C SER A 9 -21.05 -44.16 -41.35
N SER A 10 -20.54 -43.47 -40.32
CA SER A 10 -20.13 -44.07 -39.05
C SER A 10 -20.53 -43.15 -37.88
N ASP A 11 -21.66 -43.48 -37.25
CA ASP A 11 -22.01 -43.13 -35.86
C ASP A 11 -21.43 -44.20 -34.90
N PRO A 12 -21.59 -44.12 -33.57
CA PRO A 12 -21.07 -43.10 -32.67
C PRO A 12 -20.32 -43.76 -31.48
N HIS A 13 -19.14 -43.28 -31.11
CA HIS A 13 -18.47 -43.71 -29.87
C HIS A 13 -18.55 -42.61 -28.80
N THR A 14 -19.49 -42.83 -27.89
CA THR A 14 -19.36 -42.72 -26.43
C THR A 14 -18.38 -41.68 -25.88
N ALA A 15 -18.94 -40.57 -25.40
CA ALA A 15 -18.24 -39.63 -24.53
C ALA A 15 -18.01 -40.23 -23.13
N PRO A 16 -16.82 -40.07 -22.53
CA PRO A 16 -16.68 -39.88 -21.11
C PRO A 16 -16.46 -38.40 -20.81
N SER A 17 -17.38 -37.85 -20.03
CA SER A 17 -17.25 -36.61 -19.29
C SER A 17 -15.97 -36.63 -18.43
N GLY A 18 -15.07 -35.68 -18.64
CA GLY A 18 -13.89 -35.49 -17.82
C GLY A 18 -13.37 -34.07 -17.93
N SER A 19 -13.86 -33.19 -17.05
CA SER A 19 -13.34 -31.83 -16.87
C SER A 19 -11.92 -31.88 -16.27
N PRO A 20 -10.90 -31.22 -16.86
CA PRO A 20 -9.68 -30.95 -16.12
C PRO A 20 -9.81 -29.60 -15.42
N ASN A 21 -10.17 -29.67 -14.13
CA ASN A 21 -9.76 -28.67 -13.15
C ASN A 21 -8.22 -28.64 -13.10
N ARG A 22 -7.62 -27.51 -13.49
CA ARG A 22 -6.19 -27.26 -13.25
C ARG A 22 -6.02 -25.93 -12.52
N HIS A 23 -6.26 -25.96 -11.21
CA HIS A 23 -5.57 -25.09 -10.28
C HIS A 23 -4.17 -25.67 -10.06
N GLN A 24 -3.16 -25.11 -10.72
CA GLN A 24 -1.77 -25.28 -10.30
C GLN A 24 -1.46 -24.20 -9.25
N SER A 25 -1.53 -24.62 -7.99
CA SER A 25 -0.91 -23.94 -6.87
C SER A 25 0.61 -23.98 -7.05
N CYS A 26 1.24 -22.81 -7.17
CA CYS A 26 2.68 -22.67 -7.11
C CYS A 26 3.14 -22.91 -5.66
N GLY A 27 3.45 -24.16 -5.34
CA GLY A 27 4.16 -24.52 -4.12
C GLY A 27 5.66 -24.32 -4.33
N THR A 28 6.24 -23.29 -3.74
CA THR A 28 7.69 -23.11 -3.65
C THR A 28 8.21 -23.84 -2.42
N ASN A 29 8.53 -25.13 -2.56
CA ASN A 29 9.53 -25.78 -1.72
C ASN A 29 10.87 -25.67 -2.44
N THR A 30 11.57 -24.56 -2.26
CA THR A 30 12.96 -24.40 -2.70
C THR A 30 13.85 -24.40 -1.48
N THR A 31 14.63 -25.47 -1.37
CA THR A 31 15.63 -25.76 -0.34
C THR A 31 16.76 -24.73 -0.29
N SER A 32 16.88 -24.04 0.84
CA SER A 32 18.08 -23.79 1.69
C SER A 32 19.45 -23.35 1.10
N ALA A 33 19.63 -23.05 -0.20
CA ALA A 33 20.91 -22.61 -0.74
C ALA A 33 20.97 -21.12 -1.16
N THR A 34 19.84 -20.43 -1.27
CA THR A 34 19.75 -19.01 -1.68
C THR A 34 19.84 -18.01 -0.52
N ALA A 35 19.59 -18.45 0.72
CA ALA A 35 19.60 -17.56 1.89
C ALA A 35 20.96 -16.92 2.21
N PRO A 36 22.12 -17.63 2.12
CA PRO A 36 23.42 -17.03 2.42
C PRO A 36 23.87 -16.01 1.36
N PHE A 37 23.57 -16.28 0.09
CA PHE A 37 23.90 -15.40 -1.03
C PHE A 37 23.09 -14.09 -0.98
N LEU A 38 21.80 -14.18 -0.64
CA LEU A 38 20.95 -13.00 -0.45
C LEU A 38 21.34 -12.18 0.79
N GLN A 39 21.81 -12.81 1.87
CA GLN A 39 22.37 -12.09 3.02
C GLN A 39 23.69 -11.38 2.67
N SER A 40 24.57 -12.02 1.88
CA SER A 40 25.82 -11.43 1.41
C SER A 40 25.62 -10.24 0.47
N LEU A 41 24.71 -10.35 -0.50
CA LEU A 41 24.34 -9.24 -1.39
C LEU A 41 23.69 -8.08 -0.63
N ARG A 42 22.81 -8.37 0.34
CA ARG A 42 22.24 -7.36 1.23
C ARG A 42 23.33 -6.63 2.02
N GLY A 43 24.33 -7.34 2.56
CA GLY A 43 25.41 -6.72 3.34
C GLY A 43 26.24 -5.72 2.55
N ASN A 44 26.67 -6.10 1.34
CA ASN A 44 27.58 -5.28 0.54
C ASN A 44 26.89 -4.11 -0.17
N ALA A 45 25.63 -4.26 -0.58
CA ALA A 45 24.87 -3.20 -1.19
C ALA A 45 24.43 -2.13 -0.18
N LEU A 46 23.96 -2.57 0.99
CA LEU A 46 23.51 -1.67 2.05
C LEU A 46 24.65 -0.83 2.62
N ALA A 47 25.86 -1.38 2.71
CA ALA A 47 27.04 -0.65 3.14
C ALA A 47 27.41 0.50 2.18
N ARG A 48 27.02 0.43 0.90
CA ARG A 48 27.31 1.45 -0.11
C ARG A 48 26.27 2.58 -0.18
N LEU A 49 25.08 2.36 0.38
CA LEU A 49 23.98 3.35 0.39
C LEU A 49 24.05 4.34 1.57
N GLY A 50 25.18 4.36 2.29
CA GLY A 50 25.40 5.24 3.42
C GLY A 50 24.68 4.80 4.69
N THR A 51 24.37 5.76 5.56
CA THR A 51 23.89 5.48 6.92
C THR A 51 22.41 5.08 6.92
N ARG A 52 22.08 3.95 7.56
CA ARG A 52 20.69 3.57 7.81
C ARG A 52 20.08 4.44 8.91
N LEU A 53 19.01 5.16 8.59
CA LEU A 53 18.16 5.87 9.54
C LEU A 53 17.09 4.90 10.07
N ASN A 54 17.07 4.70 11.38
CA ASN A 54 16.34 3.60 12.03
C ASN A 54 15.10 4.06 12.82
N ASN A 55 14.92 5.36 13.02
CA ASN A 55 13.79 5.92 13.75
C ASN A 55 13.38 7.29 13.18
N LEU A 56 12.22 7.78 13.64
CA LEU A 56 11.68 9.06 13.19
C LEU A 56 12.46 10.29 13.72
N GLU A 57 13.16 10.16 14.84
CA GLU A 57 13.95 11.27 15.39
C GLU A 57 15.14 11.59 14.48
N GLN A 58 15.85 10.56 14.01
CA GLN A 58 16.90 10.69 13.01
C GLN A 58 16.38 11.25 11.68
N LEU A 59 15.16 10.90 11.27
CA LEU A 59 14.57 11.49 10.07
C LEU A 59 14.20 12.96 10.27
N ARG A 60 13.69 13.35 11.44
CA ARG A 60 13.40 14.76 11.75
C ARG A 60 14.64 15.64 11.69
N THR A 61 15.80 15.13 12.12
CA THR A 61 17.04 15.91 12.02
C THR A 61 17.51 16.07 10.58
N VAL A 62 17.26 15.08 9.71
CA VAL A 62 17.81 15.06 8.35
C VAL A 62 16.87 15.71 7.33
N VAL A 63 15.56 15.65 7.53
CA VAL A 63 14.56 16.17 6.57
C VAL A 63 14.61 17.70 6.40
N GLU A 64 15.20 18.43 7.34
CA GLU A 64 15.34 19.89 7.25
C GLU A 64 16.45 20.33 6.29
N GLU A 65 17.45 19.46 6.10
CA GLU A 65 18.66 19.77 5.34
C GLU A 65 18.81 18.92 4.08
N SER A 66 18.04 17.83 3.96
CA SER A 66 18.17 16.85 2.89
C SER A 66 16.89 16.65 2.11
N TYR A 67 17.06 16.35 0.82
CA TYR A 67 15.99 15.84 -0.02
C TYR A 67 15.69 14.39 0.37
N CYS A 68 14.41 14.09 0.57
CA CYS A 68 13.94 12.73 0.82
C CYS A 68 13.40 12.15 -0.49
N ILE A 69 14.09 11.13 -1.01
CA ILE A 69 13.81 10.51 -2.31
C ILE A 69 13.04 9.20 -2.08
N GLY A 70 11.73 9.24 -2.23
CA GLY A 70 10.86 8.08 -2.28
C GLY A 70 11.16 7.25 -3.52
N LEU A 71 11.52 5.98 -3.35
CA LEU A 71 11.76 5.04 -4.45
C LEU A 71 10.85 3.82 -4.28
N ASP A 72 10.25 3.42 -5.40
CA ASP A 72 9.52 2.17 -5.52
C ASP A 72 9.88 1.52 -6.87
N VAL A 73 10.13 0.20 -6.87
CA VAL A 73 10.50 -0.54 -8.07
C VAL A 73 9.60 -1.74 -8.29
N GLU A 74 9.01 -1.79 -9.47
CA GLU A 74 8.10 -2.85 -9.89
C GLU A 74 8.76 -3.75 -10.93
N GLY A 75 8.67 -5.08 -10.75
CA GLY A 75 9.21 -6.05 -11.70
C GLY A 75 9.16 -7.49 -11.22
N VAL A 76 9.78 -8.40 -11.96
CA VAL A 76 10.04 -9.76 -11.47
C VAL A 76 11.28 -9.73 -10.58
N GLU A 77 11.09 -10.07 -9.31
CA GLU A 77 12.15 -10.07 -8.31
C GLU A 77 13.34 -10.96 -8.72
N GLY A 78 14.57 -10.44 -8.57
CA GLY A 78 15.80 -11.24 -8.66
C GLY A 78 16.46 -11.32 -10.04
N ILE A 79 15.94 -10.61 -11.05
CA ILE A 79 16.58 -10.51 -12.37
C ILE A 79 16.68 -9.01 -12.72
N ALA A 80 17.88 -8.48 -12.96
CA ALA A 80 18.08 -7.07 -13.38
C ALA A 80 17.30 -6.73 -14.67
N ALA A 81 17.08 -7.73 -15.54
CA ALA A 81 16.21 -7.62 -16.72
C ALA A 81 14.70 -7.68 -16.41
N GLY A 82 14.30 -7.77 -15.15
CA GLY A 82 12.91 -7.94 -14.71
C GLY A 82 12.22 -6.64 -14.28
N VAL A 83 12.93 -5.52 -14.19
CA VAL A 83 12.31 -4.22 -13.86
C VAL A 83 11.36 -3.81 -14.98
N THR A 84 10.13 -3.50 -14.59
CA THR A 84 9.02 -3.08 -15.45
C THR A 84 8.69 -1.59 -15.28
N SER A 85 8.84 -1.05 -14.08
CA SER A 85 8.68 0.39 -13.83
C SER A 85 9.41 0.85 -12.57
N VAL A 86 9.72 2.14 -12.50
CA VAL A 86 10.35 2.81 -11.37
C VAL A 86 9.56 4.06 -11.03
N GLY A 87 9.27 4.25 -9.75
CA GLY A 87 8.62 5.43 -9.20
C GLY A 87 9.60 6.25 -8.38
N LEU A 88 9.57 7.57 -8.56
CA LEU A 88 10.28 8.52 -7.70
C LEU A 88 9.29 9.54 -7.12
N ALA A 89 9.49 9.89 -5.86
CA ALA A 89 8.81 11.01 -5.21
C ALA A 89 9.83 11.82 -4.39
N ILE A 90 9.95 13.11 -4.64
CA ILE A 90 11.00 13.96 -4.10
C ILE A 90 10.36 14.95 -3.14
N LEU A 91 10.64 14.78 -1.86
CA LEU A 91 10.31 15.75 -0.82
C LEU A 91 11.52 16.67 -0.62
N PRO A 92 11.42 17.98 -0.93
CA PRO A 92 12.51 18.92 -0.68
C PRO A 92 12.77 19.11 0.82
N PRO A 93 13.95 19.65 1.20
CA PRO A 93 14.26 20.01 2.57
C PRO A 93 13.13 20.84 3.19
N THR A 94 12.58 20.35 4.30
CA THR A 94 11.37 20.89 4.91
C THR A 94 11.57 21.05 6.41
N PRO A 95 11.43 22.27 6.97
CA PRO A 95 11.52 22.50 8.40
C PRO A 95 10.54 21.63 9.19
N THR A 96 10.99 21.01 10.29
CA THR A 96 10.16 20.08 11.08
C THR A 96 8.92 20.75 11.63
N ALA A 97 9.02 22.05 11.95
CA ALA A 97 7.91 22.89 12.38
C ALA A 97 6.74 22.90 11.38
N HIS A 98 7.00 22.67 10.09
CA HIS A 98 5.95 22.64 9.06
C HIS A 98 5.15 21.34 9.04
N PHE A 99 5.69 20.21 9.53
CA PHE A 99 4.96 18.95 9.56
C PHE A 99 3.81 18.96 10.57
N GLY A 100 3.88 19.77 11.63
CA GLY A 100 2.86 19.85 12.68
C GLY A 100 1.58 20.60 12.30
N ILE A 101 1.51 21.23 11.12
CA ILE A 101 0.32 21.96 10.64
C ILE A 101 -0.66 20.97 9.99
N ASP A 102 -1.08 20.00 10.80
CA ASP A 102 -1.78 18.80 10.35
C ASP A 102 -3.18 19.10 9.79
N GLN A 103 -3.82 20.17 10.27
CA GLN A 103 -5.16 20.58 9.84
C GLN A 103 -5.24 20.95 8.36
N ALA A 104 -4.18 21.51 7.78
CA ALA A 104 -4.22 21.95 6.37
C ALA A 104 -4.26 20.77 5.39
N CYS A 105 -3.69 19.63 5.78
CA CYS A 105 -3.69 18.40 4.98
C CYS A 105 -4.90 17.51 5.26
N HIS A 106 -5.71 17.86 6.26
CA HIS A 106 -6.98 17.22 6.54
C HIS A 106 -8.11 17.88 5.76
N ASP A 107 -9.08 17.08 5.32
CA ASP A 107 -10.37 17.62 4.88
C ASP A 107 -11.24 18.02 6.08
N ALA A 108 -12.42 18.57 5.80
CA ALA A 108 -13.41 18.93 6.82
C ALA A 108 -13.89 17.75 7.68
N GLN A 109 -13.52 16.51 7.32
CA GLN A 109 -13.84 15.29 8.05
C GLN A 109 -12.62 14.73 8.82
N GLY A 110 -11.51 15.47 8.88
CA GLY A 110 -10.30 15.05 9.58
C GLY A 110 -9.51 13.94 8.87
N THR A 111 -9.78 13.70 7.58
CA THR A 111 -9.08 12.66 6.79
C THR A 111 -7.95 13.27 5.99
N ARG A 112 -6.80 12.57 5.93
CA ARG A 112 -5.64 13.02 5.16
C ARG A 112 -5.90 12.87 3.67
N ASP A 113 -5.56 13.93 2.94
CA ASP A 113 -5.60 13.97 1.49
C ASP A 113 -4.17 13.98 0.94
N LEU A 114 -3.83 12.97 0.13
CA LEU A 114 -2.51 12.82 -0.46
C LEU A 114 -2.20 13.97 -1.43
N ASP A 115 -3.20 14.47 -2.16
CA ASP A 115 -3.02 15.56 -3.13
C ASP A 115 -2.68 16.86 -2.44
N ARG A 116 -3.29 17.11 -1.26
CA ARG A 116 -2.97 18.26 -0.42
C ARG A 116 -1.56 18.18 0.14
N ILE A 117 -1.11 16.99 0.54
CA ILE A 117 0.27 16.78 1.00
C ILE A 117 1.23 17.08 -0.16
N VAL A 118 1.01 16.51 -1.34
CA VAL A 118 1.85 16.75 -2.52
C VAL A 118 1.94 18.23 -2.85
N ALA A 119 0.80 18.94 -2.90
CA ALA A 119 0.77 20.37 -3.17
C ALA A 119 1.46 21.20 -2.06
N ARG A 120 1.18 20.87 -0.78
CA ARG A 120 1.65 21.64 0.39
C ARG A 120 3.16 21.57 0.56
N TYR A 121 3.74 20.39 0.32
CA TYR A 121 5.17 20.12 0.47
C TYR A 121 5.91 20.18 -0.86
N ARG A 122 5.23 20.54 -1.96
CA ARG A 122 5.80 20.64 -3.31
C ARG A 122 6.53 19.35 -3.71
N ILE A 123 5.90 18.22 -3.45
CA ILE A 123 6.47 16.91 -3.78
C ILE A 123 6.49 16.78 -5.31
N GLU A 124 7.69 16.64 -5.87
CA GLU A 124 7.88 16.31 -7.29
C GLU A 124 7.78 14.78 -7.45
N ALA A 125 7.15 14.28 -8.51
CA ALA A 125 6.93 12.86 -8.69
C ALA A 125 7.14 12.43 -10.14
N HIS A 126 7.78 11.28 -10.32
CA HIS A 126 8.07 10.69 -11.62
C HIS A 126 7.65 9.22 -11.65
N CYS A 127 7.21 8.77 -12.82
CA CYS A 127 6.90 7.37 -13.07
C CYS A 127 7.52 6.98 -14.41
N PHE A 128 8.47 6.06 -14.38
CA PHE A 128 9.14 5.53 -15.55
C PHE A 128 8.65 4.11 -15.82
N ALA A 129 8.23 3.82 -17.05
CA ALA A 129 7.86 2.49 -17.50
C ALA A 129 8.88 2.00 -18.52
N VAL A 130 9.26 0.72 -18.44
CA VAL A 130 10.22 0.13 -19.38
C VAL A 130 9.48 -0.37 -20.62
N ASP A 131 9.87 0.14 -21.79
CA ASP A 131 9.31 -0.24 -23.07
C ASP A 131 9.43 -1.75 -23.33
N GLY A 132 8.35 -2.35 -23.84
CA GLY A 132 8.29 -3.78 -24.15
C GLY A 132 8.26 -4.71 -22.93
N ARG A 133 8.17 -4.17 -21.70
CA ARG A 133 8.04 -4.96 -20.46
C ARG A 133 6.68 -4.74 -19.77
N GLU A 134 5.64 -4.53 -20.57
CA GLU A 134 4.28 -4.33 -20.07
C GLU A 134 3.78 -5.54 -19.29
N ARG A 135 3.13 -5.30 -18.15
CA ARG A 135 2.39 -6.33 -17.44
C ARG A 135 1.00 -6.45 -18.07
N SER A 136 0.49 -7.67 -18.07
CA SER A 136 -0.74 -8.11 -18.75
C SER A 136 -2.06 -7.46 -18.31
N ARG A 137 -2.09 -6.49 -17.38
CA ARG A 137 -3.32 -5.98 -16.75
C ARG A 137 -3.40 -4.46 -16.72
N SER A 138 -4.62 -3.96 -16.51
CA SER A 138 -4.87 -2.53 -16.29
C SER A 138 -4.17 -2.04 -15.03
N TYR A 139 -3.27 -1.08 -15.19
CA TYR A 139 -2.54 -0.46 -14.11
C TYR A 139 -3.34 0.66 -13.43
N GLU A 140 -3.00 0.90 -12.17
CA GLU A 140 -3.32 2.18 -11.57
C GLU A 140 -2.74 3.34 -12.39
N LYS A 141 -3.55 4.38 -12.63
CA LYS A 141 -3.09 5.58 -13.31
C LYS A 141 -2.12 6.35 -12.42
N PHE A 142 -1.05 6.88 -13.01
CA PHE A 142 -0.20 7.86 -12.34
C PHE A 142 -0.87 9.24 -12.36
N HIS A 143 -1.07 9.84 -11.20
CA HIS A 143 -1.89 11.06 -11.04
C HIS A 143 -1.08 12.36 -10.93
N TYR A 144 0.23 12.27 -10.71
CA TYR A 144 1.09 13.43 -10.43
C TYR A 144 1.96 13.84 -11.62
N GLY A 145 1.59 13.40 -12.84
CA GLY A 145 2.30 13.71 -14.06
C GLY A 145 1.99 12.72 -15.16
N SER A 146 2.93 12.59 -16.10
CA SER A 146 2.86 11.58 -17.17
C SER A 146 3.75 10.39 -16.83
N VAL A 147 3.36 9.21 -17.31
CA VAL A 147 4.26 8.05 -17.33
C VAL A 147 5.23 8.23 -18.48
N ILE A 148 6.53 8.20 -18.18
CA ILE A 148 7.59 8.34 -19.17
C ILE A 148 8.06 6.94 -19.55
N PHE A 149 7.93 6.62 -20.82
CA PHE A 149 8.37 5.34 -21.37
C PHE A 149 9.84 5.43 -21.75
N VAL A 150 10.64 4.46 -21.29
CA VAL A 150 12.09 4.44 -21.48
C VAL A 150 12.56 3.06 -21.90
N GLN A 151 13.65 3.02 -22.67
CA GLN A 151 14.28 1.76 -23.01
C GLN A 151 14.93 1.13 -21.77
N ALA A 152 14.95 -0.21 -21.73
CA ALA A 152 15.51 -0.95 -20.61
C ALA A 152 16.99 -0.64 -20.34
N SER A 153 17.75 -0.19 -21.34
CA SER A 153 19.15 0.22 -21.17
C SER A 153 19.31 1.64 -20.64
N GLN A 154 18.26 2.46 -20.67
CA GLN A 154 18.30 3.88 -20.32
C GLN A 154 17.62 4.19 -18.97
N ILE A 155 16.98 3.20 -18.34
CA ILE A 155 16.25 3.42 -17.10
C ILE A 155 17.14 3.95 -15.97
N GLU A 156 18.38 3.45 -15.84
CA GLU A 156 19.32 3.95 -14.84
C GLU A 156 19.69 5.40 -15.11
N GLU A 157 20.12 5.71 -16.34
CA GLU A 157 20.48 7.06 -16.77
C GLU A 157 19.33 8.04 -16.53
N THR A 158 18.10 7.63 -16.82
CA THR A 158 16.91 8.46 -16.62
C THR A 158 16.68 8.76 -15.13
N VAL A 159 16.80 7.75 -14.27
CA VAL A 159 16.68 7.94 -12.81
C VAL A 159 17.81 8.82 -12.27
N VAL A 160 19.03 8.59 -12.72
CA VAL A 160 20.21 9.39 -12.35
C VAL A 160 20.06 10.85 -12.79
N ALA A 161 19.56 11.10 -13.99
CA ALA A 161 19.34 12.46 -14.50
C ALA A 161 18.37 13.25 -13.60
N VAL A 162 17.37 12.60 -13.01
CA VAL A 162 16.49 13.25 -12.00
C VAL A 162 17.30 13.68 -10.77
N LEU A 163 18.18 12.81 -10.24
CA LEU A 163 19.01 13.13 -9.08
C LEU A 163 20.04 14.23 -9.41
N GLU A 164 20.69 14.15 -10.57
CA GLU A 164 21.60 15.18 -11.06
C GLU A 164 20.91 16.54 -11.23
N SER A 165 19.64 16.55 -11.64
CA SER A 165 18.86 17.79 -11.74
C SER A 165 18.65 18.46 -10.38
N ILE A 166 18.55 17.69 -9.30
CA ILE A 166 18.46 18.24 -7.93
C ILE A 166 19.80 18.86 -7.55
N GLN A 167 20.93 18.16 -7.74
CA GLN A 167 22.26 18.70 -7.45
C GLN A 167 22.62 19.90 -8.31
N SER A 168 22.14 19.94 -9.56
CA SER A 168 22.36 21.09 -10.46
C SER A 168 21.62 22.34 -9.98
N ARG A 169 20.42 22.16 -9.40
CA ARG A 169 19.61 23.24 -8.81
C ARG A 169 20.14 23.65 -7.43
N ASP A 170 20.70 22.71 -6.70
CA ASP A 170 21.21 22.88 -5.33
C ASP A 170 22.50 22.05 -5.15
N PRO A 171 23.68 22.62 -5.42
CA PRO A 171 24.95 21.89 -5.35
C PRO A 171 25.33 21.35 -3.97
N ALA A 172 24.71 21.88 -2.91
CA ALA A 172 24.90 21.41 -1.54
C ALA A 172 23.87 20.33 -1.14
N ALA A 173 22.96 19.96 -2.05
CA ALA A 173 21.89 19.02 -1.78
C ALA A 173 22.43 17.66 -1.32
N THR A 174 22.02 17.28 -0.12
CA THR A 174 22.13 15.92 0.37
C THR A 174 20.84 15.16 0.11
N MET A 175 20.94 13.85 -0.14
CA MET A 175 19.78 13.01 -0.45
C MET A 175 19.71 11.78 0.44
N VAL A 176 18.52 11.53 0.97
CA VAL A 176 18.20 10.31 1.71
C VAL A 176 17.21 9.50 0.91
N LEU A 177 17.53 8.24 0.67
CA LEU A 177 16.63 7.32 0.00
C LEU A 177 15.57 6.80 0.98
N ILE A 178 14.31 6.93 0.59
CA ILE A 178 13.16 6.51 1.37
C ILE A 178 12.45 5.42 0.59
N GLY A 179 12.19 4.29 1.22
CA GLY A 179 11.32 3.27 0.62
C GLY A 179 10.39 2.66 1.64
N PHE A 180 9.50 1.81 1.15
CA PHE A 180 8.58 1.05 1.97
C PHE A 180 8.85 -0.42 1.72
N ASP A 181 9.47 -1.10 2.69
CA ASP A 181 9.95 -2.47 2.48
C ASP A 181 10.98 -2.58 1.35
N MET A 182 12.11 -1.90 1.57
CA MET A 182 13.16 -1.65 0.57
C MET A 182 13.89 -2.88 -0.02
N GLU A 183 13.47 -4.11 0.28
CA GLU A 183 14.17 -5.31 -0.17
C GLU A 183 14.30 -5.35 -1.70
N CYS A 184 13.21 -5.06 -2.41
CA CYS A 184 13.17 -5.07 -3.87
C CYS A 184 14.01 -3.92 -4.44
N GLU A 185 13.87 -2.74 -3.87
CA GLU A 185 14.61 -1.52 -4.23
C GLU A 185 16.11 -1.74 -4.08
N PHE A 186 16.57 -2.37 -3.00
CA PHE A 186 17.99 -2.67 -2.82
C PHE A 186 18.52 -3.64 -3.86
N ARG A 187 17.76 -4.68 -4.22
CA ARG A 187 18.16 -5.58 -5.31
C ARG A 187 18.28 -4.82 -6.62
N ALA A 188 17.33 -3.93 -6.91
CA ALA A 188 17.34 -3.10 -8.10
C ALA A 188 18.53 -2.12 -8.11
N ILE A 189 18.80 -1.41 -7.01
CA ILE A 189 19.95 -0.51 -6.89
C ILE A 189 21.27 -1.26 -7.06
N SER A 190 21.40 -2.45 -6.46
CA SER A 190 22.65 -3.22 -6.52
C SER A 190 22.99 -3.71 -7.92
N SER A 191 21.97 -3.97 -8.74
CA SER A 191 22.11 -4.70 -10.00
C SER A 191 21.79 -3.88 -11.24
N THR A 192 20.81 -2.99 -11.16
CA THR A 192 20.23 -2.24 -12.28
C THR A 192 20.53 -0.74 -12.17
N PHE A 193 20.61 -0.20 -10.95
CA PHE A 193 20.84 1.23 -10.71
C PHE A 193 22.05 1.54 -9.79
N PRO A 194 23.22 0.93 -10.00
CA PRO A 194 24.36 1.09 -9.09
C PRO A 194 24.84 2.54 -8.93
N ASN A 195 24.61 3.42 -9.91
CA ASN A 195 25.03 4.82 -9.86
C ASN A 195 24.20 5.68 -8.92
N ILE A 196 23.00 5.25 -8.51
CA ILE A 196 22.19 5.94 -7.48
C ILE A 196 22.98 6.11 -6.18
N ASN A 197 23.85 5.14 -5.84
CA ASN A 197 24.64 5.17 -4.61
C ASN A 197 25.52 6.43 -4.46
N ARG A 198 25.90 7.07 -5.58
CA ARG A 198 26.76 8.26 -5.56
C ARG A 198 26.04 9.52 -5.05
N PHE A 199 24.71 9.51 -5.08
CA PHE A 199 23.88 10.65 -4.71
C PHE A 199 23.36 10.57 -3.27
N VAL A 200 23.31 9.35 -2.72
CA VAL A 200 22.58 9.06 -1.48
C VAL A 200 23.54 8.99 -0.29
N MET A 201 23.28 9.77 0.76
CA MET A 201 24.08 9.78 1.99
C MET A 201 23.58 8.78 3.04
N GLY A 202 22.35 8.33 2.90
CA GLY A 202 21.69 7.43 3.84
C GLY A 202 20.33 6.99 3.36
N TRP A 203 19.70 6.08 4.11
CA TRP A 203 18.43 5.51 3.71
C TRP A 203 17.51 5.18 4.88
N ALA A 204 16.21 5.13 4.64
CA ALA A 204 15.19 4.80 5.62
C ALA A 204 14.10 3.88 5.03
N ASP A 205 13.77 2.83 5.77
CA ASP A 205 12.63 1.96 5.49
C ASP A 205 11.43 2.35 6.37
N ILE A 206 10.43 2.95 5.73
CA ILE A 206 9.23 3.47 6.38
C ILE A 206 8.34 2.35 6.90
N ALA A 207 8.34 1.17 6.28
CA ALA A 207 7.57 0.02 6.76
C ALA A 207 8.05 -0.43 8.14
N THR A 208 9.39 -0.45 8.32
CA THR A 208 10.02 -0.76 9.61
C THR A 208 9.65 0.28 10.66
N MET A 209 9.70 1.58 10.33
CA MET A 209 9.39 2.65 11.29
C MET A 209 7.91 2.67 11.69
N ALA A 210 7.02 2.54 10.72
CA ALA A 210 5.58 2.39 10.98
C ALA A 210 5.31 1.16 11.86
N GLY A 211 6.05 0.07 11.65
CA GLY A 211 5.97 -1.14 12.46
C GLY A 211 6.43 -0.96 13.91
N LYS A 212 7.46 -0.16 14.17
CA LYS A 212 7.91 0.17 15.54
C LYS A 212 6.88 1.01 16.30
N LEU A 213 6.08 1.80 15.59
CA LEU A 213 4.98 2.55 16.17
C LEU A 213 3.70 1.73 16.32
N ALA A 214 3.63 0.57 15.66
CA ALA A 214 2.47 -0.31 15.73
C ALA A 214 2.43 -1.10 17.05
N ASP A 215 1.27 -1.68 17.35
CA ASP A 215 1.07 -2.48 18.54
C ASP A 215 2.06 -3.66 18.57
N ALA A 216 2.80 -3.79 19.68
CA ALA A 216 3.84 -4.79 19.89
C ALA A 216 3.36 -6.22 19.62
N ARG A 217 2.06 -6.50 19.83
CA ARG A 217 1.43 -7.79 19.54
C ARG A 217 1.55 -8.20 18.07
N PHE A 218 1.65 -7.24 17.16
CA PHE A 218 1.76 -7.49 15.73
C PHE A 218 3.13 -7.18 15.17
N SER A 219 4.12 -6.83 16.00
CA SER A 219 5.48 -6.41 15.58
C SER A 219 6.17 -7.37 14.61
N HIS A 220 5.91 -8.68 14.72
CA HIS A 220 6.44 -9.75 13.87
C HIS A 220 5.85 -9.79 12.45
N LEU A 221 4.71 -9.14 12.21
CA LEU A 221 4.06 -9.09 10.90
C LEU A 221 4.54 -7.88 10.11
N LYS A 222 4.63 -8.00 8.79
CA LYS A 222 5.00 -6.88 7.93
C LYS A 222 3.84 -5.89 7.81
N ALA A 223 4.08 -4.59 7.95
CA ALA A 223 3.06 -3.59 7.63
C ALA A 223 2.93 -3.48 6.10
N SER A 224 1.71 -3.47 5.57
CA SER A 224 1.48 -3.15 4.17
C SER A 224 1.41 -1.63 3.97
N LEU A 225 1.81 -1.14 2.80
CA LEU A 225 1.71 0.28 2.44
C LEU A 225 0.28 0.77 2.63
N ARG A 226 -0.68 0.03 2.05
CA ARG A 226 -2.11 0.32 2.14
C ARG A 226 -2.66 0.37 3.56
N ASP A 227 -2.37 -0.62 4.41
CA ASP A 227 -2.90 -0.62 5.78
C ASP A 227 -2.22 0.44 6.65
N THR A 228 -0.98 0.83 6.32
CA THR A 228 -0.29 1.97 6.95
C THR A 228 -0.94 3.29 6.57
N MET A 229 -1.24 3.51 5.29
CA MET A 229 -2.02 4.67 4.81
C MET A 229 -3.36 4.76 5.56
N LEU A 230 -4.07 3.64 5.70
CA LEU A 230 -5.34 3.59 6.42
C LEU A 230 -5.20 3.94 7.91
N ALA A 231 -4.14 3.45 8.57
CA ALA A 231 -3.87 3.75 9.98
C ALA A 231 -3.52 5.24 10.21
N LEU A 232 -2.99 5.90 9.18
CA LEU A 232 -2.70 7.33 9.16
C LEU A 232 -3.86 8.19 8.65
N SER A 233 -5.06 7.61 8.51
CA SER A 233 -6.28 8.31 8.08
C SER A 233 -6.28 8.83 6.64
N PHE A 234 -5.47 8.25 5.75
CA PHE A 234 -5.64 8.45 4.31
C PHE A 234 -6.87 7.67 3.83
N LEU A 235 -7.98 8.37 3.56
CA LEU A 235 -9.28 7.74 3.28
C LEU A 235 -9.93 8.18 1.96
N ARG A 236 -9.22 8.97 1.16
CA ARG A 236 -9.73 9.58 -0.08
C ARG A 236 -8.74 9.47 -1.24
N ASN A 237 -9.27 9.75 -2.43
CA ASN A 237 -8.55 9.86 -3.70
C ASN A 237 -7.63 8.65 -3.93
N HIS A 238 -6.43 8.92 -4.42
CA HIS A 238 -5.41 7.95 -4.75
C HIS A 238 -4.54 7.58 -3.54
N GLY A 239 -4.89 8.06 -2.34
CA GLY A 239 -4.24 7.68 -1.09
C GLY A 239 -4.49 6.23 -0.67
N ILE A 240 -5.54 5.58 -1.18
CA ILE A 240 -5.77 4.15 -0.97
C ILE A 240 -5.78 3.43 -2.30
N GLN A 241 -4.81 2.55 -2.47
CA GLN A 241 -4.76 1.61 -3.58
C GLN A 241 -6.01 0.72 -3.63
N ARG A 242 -6.58 0.54 -4.83
CA ARG A 242 -7.63 -0.46 -5.08
C ARG A 242 -7.01 -1.86 -5.09
N ARG A 243 -7.70 -2.85 -4.51
CA ARG A 243 -7.16 -4.22 -4.39
C ARG A 243 -7.02 -4.97 -5.71
N ALA A 244 -7.80 -4.59 -6.73
CA ALA A 244 -7.87 -5.32 -7.99
C ALA A 244 -7.05 -4.67 -9.12
N SER A 245 -6.31 -3.60 -8.83
CA SER A 245 -5.46 -2.92 -9.81
C SER A 245 -4.00 -3.27 -9.56
N ASP A 246 -3.28 -3.52 -10.65
CA ASP A 246 -1.83 -3.59 -10.61
C ASP A 246 -1.26 -2.23 -10.18
N HIS A 247 -0.14 -2.30 -9.46
CA HIS A 247 0.45 -1.18 -8.76
C HIS A 247 1.17 -0.25 -9.74
N SER A 248 1.10 1.05 -9.49
CA SER A 248 1.89 2.05 -10.19
C SER A 248 3.06 2.42 -9.29
N ALA A 249 4.30 2.14 -9.73
CA ALA A 249 5.50 2.46 -8.96
C ALA A 249 5.54 3.95 -8.55
N GLY A 250 5.22 4.85 -9.48
CA GLY A 250 5.14 6.30 -9.17
C GLY A 250 4.10 6.66 -8.10
N MET A 251 2.98 5.93 -8.04
CA MET A 251 1.97 6.16 -6.99
C MET A 251 2.44 5.61 -5.64
N ASP A 252 3.10 4.45 -5.61
CA ASP A 252 3.61 3.86 -4.39
C ASP A 252 4.80 4.63 -3.80
N ALA A 253 5.66 5.23 -4.65
CA ALA A 253 6.67 6.19 -4.22
C ALA A 253 6.04 7.44 -3.56
N VAL A 254 4.99 8.02 -4.16
CA VAL A 254 4.30 9.18 -3.58
C VAL A 254 3.58 8.82 -2.28
N ARG A 255 2.93 7.65 -2.20
CA ARG A 255 2.32 7.16 -0.96
C ARG A 255 3.36 6.96 0.14
N THR A 256 4.53 6.42 -0.21
CA THR A 256 5.64 6.24 0.73
C THR A 256 6.08 7.57 1.33
N ILE A 257 6.29 8.60 0.51
CA ILE A 257 6.58 9.96 1.01
C ILE A 257 5.40 10.54 1.80
N GLY A 258 4.16 10.32 1.36
CA GLY A 258 2.97 10.73 2.11
C GLY A 258 2.91 10.13 3.52
N ILE A 259 3.26 8.84 3.67
CA ILE A 259 3.39 8.18 4.97
C ILE A 259 4.52 8.81 5.77
N LEU A 260 5.70 9.04 5.17
CA LEU A 260 6.81 9.71 5.85
C LEU A 260 6.36 11.05 6.44
N VAL A 261 5.75 11.91 5.64
CA VAL A 261 5.22 13.22 6.07
C VAL A 261 4.24 13.05 7.24
N ALA A 262 3.28 12.14 7.12
CA ALA A 262 2.29 11.89 8.17
C ALA A 262 2.90 11.32 9.46
N LEU A 263 3.96 10.52 9.36
CA LEU A 263 4.70 10.00 10.52
C LEU A 263 5.53 11.09 11.19
N LEU A 264 6.18 11.97 10.43
CA LEU A 264 6.95 13.10 10.97
C LEU A 264 6.04 14.09 11.69
N ALA A 265 4.85 14.35 11.14
CA ALA A 265 3.79 15.19 11.72
C ALA A 265 3.21 14.63 13.03
N ARG A 266 3.37 13.33 13.27
CA ARG A 266 2.76 12.66 14.41
C ARG A 266 3.45 13.08 15.71
N GLN A 267 2.65 13.62 16.63
CA GLN A 267 3.10 13.97 17.97
C GLN A 267 3.59 12.73 18.74
N PRO A 268 4.70 12.82 19.51
CA PRO A 268 5.17 11.71 20.33
C PRO A 268 4.10 11.15 21.29
N SER A 269 3.19 12.01 21.75
CA SER A 269 2.07 11.66 22.64
C SER A 269 0.89 10.98 21.95
N ALA A 270 0.86 10.87 20.62
CA ALA A 270 -0.26 10.30 19.86
C ALA A 270 -0.47 8.79 20.07
N GLY A 271 0.39 8.13 20.87
CA GLY A 271 0.29 6.73 21.23
C GLY A 271 0.66 5.78 20.09
N THR A 272 0.16 4.55 20.17
CA THR A 272 0.42 3.48 19.18
C THR A 272 -0.34 3.73 17.87
N LEU A 273 0.32 3.49 16.73
CA LEU A 273 -0.29 3.49 15.41
C LEU A 273 -1.05 2.17 15.21
N LEU A 274 -2.38 2.22 15.09
CA LEU A 274 -3.20 1.03 14.90
C LEU A 274 -3.17 0.56 13.44
N ILE A 275 -2.08 -0.09 13.04
CA ILE A 275 -1.99 -0.77 11.75
C ILE A 275 -2.70 -2.12 11.87
N HIS A 276 -3.84 -2.26 11.20
CA HIS A 276 -4.52 -3.53 11.13
C HIS A 276 -3.75 -4.48 10.22
N ARG A 277 -2.92 -5.32 10.84
CA ARG A 277 -2.22 -6.41 10.15
C ARG A 277 -3.16 -7.61 10.10
N PHE A 278 -3.54 -7.96 8.89
CA PHE A 278 -4.47 -9.06 8.62
C PHE A 278 -3.67 -10.35 8.37
N THR A 279 -4.07 -11.45 8.99
CA THR A 279 -3.62 -12.78 8.56
C THR A 279 -4.09 -13.05 7.12
N MET A 280 -3.50 -14.02 6.43
CA MET A 280 -3.98 -14.44 5.09
C MET A 280 -5.46 -14.84 5.10
N GLU A 281 -5.93 -15.44 6.20
CA GLU A 281 -7.34 -15.76 6.39
C GLU A 281 -8.19 -14.48 6.52
N GLU A 282 -7.76 -13.53 7.33
CA GLU A 282 -8.46 -12.25 7.47
C GLU A 282 -8.45 -11.46 6.15
N HIS A 283 -7.35 -11.49 5.39
CA HIS A 283 -7.25 -10.88 4.08
C HIS A 283 -8.28 -11.49 3.10
N SER A 284 -8.41 -12.81 3.09
CA SER A 284 -9.42 -13.53 2.31
C SER A 284 -10.84 -13.18 2.77
N ASN A 285 -11.06 -13.04 4.08
CA ASN A 285 -12.33 -12.62 4.65
C ASN A 285 -12.70 -11.17 4.28
N ARG A 286 -11.73 -10.31 3.93
CA ARG A 286 -12.00 -8.94 3.48
C ARG A 286 -12.70 -8.85 2.12
N ILE A 287 -12.66 -9.91 1.30
CA ILE A 287 -13.50 -10.00 0.09
C ILE A 287 -14.98 -10.08 0.49
N MET A 288 -15.27 -10.61 1.68
CA MET A 288 -16.64 -10.71 2.19
C MET A 288 -17.15 -9.43 2.84
N TRP A 289 -16.36 -8.35 2.92
CA TRP A 289 -16.72 -7.10 3.61
C TRP A 289 -17.73 -6.21 2.86
N GLU A 290 -18.24 -6.67 1.72
CA GLU A 290 -19.34 -6.04 1.00
C GLU A 290 -20.69 -6.73 1.25
N LYS A 291 -20.68 -7.83 2.02
CA LYS A 291 -21.85 -8.64 2.32
C LYS A 291 -21.98 -8.83 3.82
N VAL A 292 -23.22 -8.91 4.30
CA VAL A 292 -23.50 -9.22 5.71
C VAL A 292 -22.64 -10.42 6.16
N PRO A 293 -21.93 -10.36 7.29
CA PRO A 293 -21.08 -11.46 7.76
C PRO A 293 -21.84 -12.79 7.79
N ARG A 294 -21.45 -13.73 6.93
CA ARG A 294 -22.03 -15.07 6.79
C ARG A 294 -20.91 -16.08 6.47
N PRO A 295 -21.09 -17.38 6.76
CA PRO A 295 -22.24 -17.99 7.44
C PRO A 295 -22.23 -17.73 8.96
N ALA A 296 -23.39 -17.91 9.61
CA ALA A 296 -23.56 -17.73 11.07
C ALA A 296 -22.61 -18.63 11.89
N SER A 297 -22.23 -19.80 11.36
CA SER A 297 -21.22 -20.67 11.97
C SER A 297 -19.84 -20.02 12.11
N LYS A 298 -19.50 -19.08 11.20
CA LYS A 298 -18.23 -18.34 11.22
C LYS A 298 -18.33 -17.02 11.99
N PHE A 299 -19.54 -16.43 12.02
CA PHE A 299 -19.85 -15.15 12.65
C PHE A 299 -21.09 -15.30 13.56
N PRO A 300 -20.98 -16.01 14.69
CA PRO A 300 -22.13 -16.36 15.52
C PRO A 300 -22.80 -15.15 16.16
N PHE A 301 -22.08 -14.04 16.29
CA PHE A 301 -22.60 -12.77 16.80
C PHE A 301 -22.38 -11.70 15.75
N THR A 302 -23.47 -11.13 15.26
CA THR A 302 -23.46 -10.00 14.34
C THR A 302 -24.27 -8.85 14.94
N VAL A 303 -23.71 -7.64 14.96
CA VAL A 303 -24.47 -6.44 15.38
C VAL A 303 -24.67 -5.54 14.17
N LYS A 304 -25.84 -4.92 14.13
CA LYS A 304 -26.21 -3.89 13.16
C LYS A 304 -26.01 -2.50 13.77
N LEU A 305 -25.23 -1.67 13.10
CA LEU A 305 -25.07 -0.25 13.41
C LEU A 305 -26.00 0.55 12.48
N CYS A 306 -26.93 1.30 13.05
CA CYS A 306 -27.84 2.19 12.33
C CYS A 306 -27.79 3.58 12.95
N CYS A 307 -27.95 4.63 12.13
CA CYS A 307 -28.22 5.95 12.68
C CYS A 307 -29.65 6.00 13.26
N VAL A 308 -29.83 6.81 14.31
CA VAL A 308 -31.15 7.04 14.91
C VAL A 308 -32.10 7.58 13.83
N GLY A 309 -33.33 7.08 13.80
CA GLY A 309 -34.32 7.46 12.80
C GLY A 309 -34.10 6.87 11.40
N GLY A 310 -33.18 5.90 11.25
CA GLY A 310 -32.92 5.27 9.94
C GLY A 310 -32.16 6.16 8.96
N LEU A 311 -31.52 7.22 9.47
CA LEU A 311 -30.70 8.11 8.66
C LEU A 311 -29.54 7.35 8.00
N PRO A 312 -29.00 7.88 6.89
CA PRO A 312 -27.80 7.33 6.29
C PRO A 312 -26.63 7.31 7.28
N LEU A 313 -25.80 6.27 7.17
CA LEU A 313 -24.50 6.27 7.84
C LEU A 313 -23.73 7.52 7.42
N PRO A 314 -23.04 8.18 8.37
CA PRO A 314 -22.21 9.32 8.04
C PRO A 314 -21.13 8.89 7.05
N PRO A 315 -20.62 9.80 6.21
CA PRO A 315 -19.51 9.51 5.30
C PRO A 315 -18.27 8.96 6.01
N THR A 316 -18.12 9.19 7.31
CA THR A 316 -17.05 8.62 8.13
C THR A 316 -17.23 7.12 8.41
N LEU A 317 -18.40 6.51 8.15
CA LEU A 317 -18.72 5.10 8.39
C LEU A 317 -19.30 4.38 7.16
N ASP A 318 -19.56 5.09 6.07
CA ASP A 318 -20.21 4.61 4.85
C ASP A 318 -19.40 3.58 4.04
N LYS A 319 -18.17 3.25 4.46
CA LYS A 319 -17.32 2.26 3.82
C LYS A 319 -16.91 1.20 4.83
N PRO A 320 -16.87 -0.10 4.43
CA PRO A 320 -16.49 -1.18 5.33
C PRO A 320 -15.18 -0.90 6.06
N GLN A 321 -14.18 -0.34 5.38
CA GLN A 321 -12.91 0.00 6.02
C GLN A 321 -13.04 1.06 7.13
N ARG A 322 -13.84 2.10 6.89
CA ARG A 322 -14.02 3.17 7.87
C ARG A 322 -14.81 2.66 9.07
N LEU A 323 -15.85 1.86 8.80
CA LEU A 323 -16.60 1.14 9.82
C LEU A 323 -15.67 0.26 10.66
N PHE A 324 -14.80 -0.56 10.04
CA PHE A 324 -13.82 -1.40 10.74
C PHE A 324 -12.95 -0.60 11.71
N ASN A 325 -12.38 0.51 11.24
CA ASN A 325 -11.49 1.34 12.04
C ASN A 325 -12.23 1.95 13.23
N PHE A 326 -13.40 2.54 13.00
CA PHE A 326 -14.25 3.12 14.05
C PHE A 326 -14.58 2.09 15.13
N VAL A 327 -15.04 0.93 14.69
CA VAL A 327 -15.38 -0.21 15.52
C VAL A 327 -14.20 -0.67 16.39
N THR A 328 -13.02 -0.77 15.79
CA THR A 328 -11.83 -1.29 16.47
C THR A 328 -11.33 -0.30 17.51
N GLN A 329 -11.44 0.99 17.20
CA GLN A 329 -11.06 2.07 18.11
C GLN A 329 -12.01 2.17 19.32
N ASN A 330 -13.32 2.03 19.10
CA ASN A 330 -14.32 2.35 20.11
C ASN A 330 -14.77 1.15 20.96
N PHE A 331 -14.80 -0.05 20.37
CA PHE A 331 -15.45 -1.18 21.02
C PHE A 331 -14.60 -2.45 21.04
N GLY A 332 -13.81 -2.71 20.00
CA GLY A 332 -12.93 -3.88 19.92
C GLY A 332 -12.76 -4.39 18.48
N ARG A 333 -11.81 -5.31 18.28
CA ARG A 333 -11.46 -5.80 16.93
C ARG A 333 -12.59 -6.70 16.37
N PRO A 334 -13.23 -6.32 15.26
CA PRO A 334 -14.27 -7.13 14.66
C PRO A 334 -13.63 -8.25 13.81
N LYS A 335 -14.32 -9.38 13.69
CA LYS A 335 -13.92 -10.49 12.80
C LYS A 335 -14.26 -10.20 11.33
N ALA A 336 -15.33 -9.45 11.11
CA ALA A 336 -15.73 -8.95 9.81
C ALA A 336 -16.55 -7.69 9.98
N VAL A 337 -16.58 -6.85 8.95
CA VAL A 337 -17.53 -5.74 8.87
C VAL A 337 -18.12 -5.69 7.47
N ALA A 338 -19.33 -5.15 7.36
CA ALA A 338 -19.96 -4.88 6.09
C ALA A 338 -20.73 -3.57 6.15
N VAL A 339 -20.77 -2.84 5.05
CA VAL A 339 -21.71 -1.71 4.90
C VAL A 339 -22.62 -2.07 3.75
N CYS A 340 -23.92 -2.20 4.03
CA CYS A 340 -24.87 -2.61 3.01
C CYS A 340 -24.94 -1.53 1.92
N PRO A 341 -24.88 -1.92 0.63
CA PRO A 341 -25.22 -0.99 -0.45
C PRO A 341 -26.68 -0.54 -0.27
N GLY A 342 -26.97 0.70 -0.67
CA GLY A 342 -28.35 1.16 -0.75
C GLY A 342 -29.16 0.29 -1.72
N GLU A 343 -30.46 0.13 -1.47
CA GLU A 343 -31.35 -0.74 -2.25
C GLU A 343 -31.45 -0.35 -3.74
N LYS A 344 -31.08 0.88 -4.10
CA LYS A 344 -31.00 1.39 -5.47
C LYS A 344 -29.71 2.18 -5.70
N VAL A 345 -29.21 2.19 -6.93
CA VAL A 345 -28.10 3.07 -7.34
C VAL A 345 -28.50 4.52 -7.01
N GLY A 346 -27.72 5.18 -6.14
CA GLY A 346 -28.01 6.54 -5.65
C GLY A 346 -28.70 6.63 -4.29
N THR A 347 -29.16 5.51 -3.71
CA THR A 347 -29.67 5.52 -2.32
C THR A 347 -28.53 5.47 -1.32
N ALA A 348 -28.63 6.30 -0.27
CA ALA A 348 -27.61 6.41 0.75
C ALA A 348 -27.59 5.17 1.66
N LYS A 349 -26.40 4.78 2.12
CA LYS A 349 -26.20 3.56 2.92
C LYS A 349 -26.74 3.78 4.32
N THR A 350 -27.65 2.94 4.80
CA THR A 350 -28.38 3.19 6.06
C THR A 350 -27.82 2.44 7.27
N HIS A 351 -26.99 1.41 7.05
CA HIS A 351 -26.53 0.57 8.16
C HIS A 351 -25.23 -0.20 7.84
N GLY A 352 -24.53 -0.55 8.91
CA GLY A 352 -23.32 -1.35 8.92
C GLY A 352 -23.49 -2.60 9.78
N TRP A 353 -22.69 -3.62 9.52
CA TRP A 353 -22.65 -4.86 10.29
C TRP A 353 -21.23 -5.13 10.76
N TRP A 354 -21.10 -5.80 11.89
CA TRP A 354 -19.82 -6.38 12.31
C TRP A 354 -20.02 -7.75 12.97
N GLY A 355 -18.98 -8.59 12.96
CA GLY A 355 -18.96 -9.87 13.66
C GLY A 355 -18.00 -9.83 14.86
N ILE A 356 -18.36 -10.43 16.00
CA ILE A 356 -17.52 -10.49 17.20
C ILE A 356 -17.13 -11.95 17.50
N ASP A 357 -15.90 -12.18 17.98
CA ASP A 357 -15.49 -13.44 18.60
C ASP A 357 -15.52 -13.31 20.14
N LEU A 358 -16.45 -14.01 20.79
CA LEU A 358 -16.60 -13.97 22.25
C LEU A 358 -15.46 -14.65 23.00
N ARG A 359 -14.54 -15.36 22.32
CA ARG A 359 -13.35 -15.93 22.96
C ARG A 359 -12.34 -14.86 23.37
N GLN A 360 -12.46 -13.64 22.85
CA GLN A 360 -11.71 -12.50 23.33
C GLN A 360 -12.52 -11.81 24.42
N ASN A 361 -11.97 -11.72 25.65
CA ASN A 361 -12.60 -11.09 26.81
C ASN A 361 -13.10 -9.67 26.47
N TRP A 362 -14.36 -9.56 26.09
CA TRP A 362 -15.01 -8.31 25.73
C TRP A 362 -15.38 -7.55 27.00
N LYS A 363 -14.68 -6.45 27.27
CA LYS A 363 -15.11 -5.43 28.23
C LYS A 363 -15.46 -4.18 27.43
N PRO A 364 -16.74 -3.77 27.36
CA PRO A 364 -17.11 -2.56 26.66
C PRO A 364 -16.39 -1.38 27.32
N LYS A 365 -15.50 -0.72 26.56
CA LYS A 365 -15.03 0.61 26.96
C LYS A 365 -16.23 1.55 26.82
N ARG A 366 -16.60 2.26 27.88
CA ARG A 366 -17.66 3.27 27.80
C ARG A 366 -17.25 4.29 26.72
N PRO A 367 -18.09 4.56 25.72
CA PRO A 367 -17.80 5.61 24.75
C PRO A 367 -17.66 6.95 25.50
N GLN A 368 -16.53 7.63 25.31
CA GLN A 368 -16.41 9.03 25.69
C GLN A 368 -17.16 9.84 24.64
N CYS A 369 -18.47 9.96 24.77
CA CYS A 369 -19.20 11.07 24.19
C CYS A 369 -18.71 12.33 24.91
N LYS A 370 -17.84 13.12 24.28
CA LYS A 370 -17.70 14.52 24.64
C LYS A 370 -18.91 15.23 24.04
N ASP A 371 -19.76 15.72 24.92
CA ASP A 371 -20.92 16.52 24.57
C ASP A 371 -20.45 17.77 23.81
N HIS A 372 -20.75 17.83 22.52
CA HIS A 372 -20.80 19.06 21.74
C HIS A 372 -22.19 19.12 21.11
N CYS A 373 -23.12 19.72 21.88
CA CYS A 373 -24.21 20.50 21.33
C CYS A 373 -23.65 21.84 20.85
#